data_AF-A0A534PLZ7-F1
#
_entry.id   AF-A0A534PLZ7-F1
#
_cell.length_a   1.000
_cell.length_b   1.000
_cell.length_c   1.000
_cell.angle_alpha   90.00
_cell.angle_beta   90.00
_cell.angle_gamma   90.00
#
_symmetry.space_group_name_H-M   'P 1'
#
loop_
_entity.id
_entity.type
_entity.pdbx_description
1 polymer ?
#
loop_
_entity_poly.entity_id
_entity_poly.type
_entity_poly.pdbx_seq_one_letter_code
_entity_poly.pdbx_strand_id
1 'polypeptide(L)'
;MLWSAYLILTYAGKRAVRYTLTAQRFEIEKGVLGKRYESIELWRVRDVVLEQGVLERVRGVGRITVFSSDQVEPVLRVGPVGDARNVFETLRNSVAVARKDARVLPLDAGPR
;
A
#
# COMPACT_ATOMS: atom_id res chain seq x y z
N MET A 1 -0.68 20.70 -29.45
CA MET A 1 0.65 20.10 -29.24
C MET A 1 1.13 20.17 -27.78
N LEU A 2 1.07 21.32 -27.10
CA LEU A 2 1.45 21.40 -25.67
C LEU A 2 0.50 20.66 -24.73
N TRP A 3 -0.81 20.75 -25.00
CA TRP A 3 -1.86 20.05 -24.24
C TRP A 3 -1.76 18.52 -24.33
N SER A 4 -1.35 18.01 -25.49
CA SER A 4 -1.16 16.57 -25.73
C SER A 4 0.06 16.04 -24.98
N ALA A 5 1.17 16.78 -24.93
CA ALA A 5 2.33 16.41 -24.14
C ALA A 5 2.02 16.44 -22.62
N TYR A 6 1.26 17.43 -22.15
CA TYR A 6 0.78 17.50 -20.77
C TYR A 6 -0.13 16.32 -20.39
N LEU A 7 -1.07 15.95 -21.26
CA LEU A 7 -1.91 14.77 -21.09
C LEU A 7 -1.08 13.47 -21.08
N ILE A 8 -0.11 13.32 -21.96
CA ILE A 8 0.77 12.14 -22.02
C ILE A 8 1.63 12.03 -20.75
N LEU A 9 2.23 13.13 -20.30
CA LEU A 9 3.08 13.13 -19.09
C LEU A 9 2.28 12.76 -17.83
N THR A 10 1.08 13.34 -17.69
CA THR A 10 0.21 13.10 -16.54
C THR A 10 -0.43 11.71 -16.57
N TYR A 11 -0.73 11.17 -17.75
CA TYR A 11 -1.28 9.84 -17.91
C TYR A 11 -0.22 8.73 -17.70
N ALA A 12 1.01 8.96 -18.14
CA ALA A 12 2.14 8.06 -17.90
C ALA A 12 2.45 7.92 -16.40
N GLY A 13 2.38 9.01 -15.63
CA GLY A 13 2.59 9.02 -14.17
C GLY A 13 1.65 8.10 -13.40
N LYS A 14 0.37 8.04 -13.79
CA LYS A 14 -0.65 7.20 -13.11
C LYS A 14 -0.50 5.71 -13.39
N ARG A 15 0.11 5.32 -14.52
CA ARG A 15 0.35 3.91 -14.88
C ARG A 15 1.65 3.34 -14.33
N ALA A 16 2.49 4.18 -13.74
CA ALA A 16 3.78 3.77 -13.21
C ALA A 16 3.72 3.47 -11.71
N VAL A 17 2.61 2.92 -11.22
CA VAL A 17 2.48 2.45 -9.84
C VAL A 17 2.00 1.00 -9.85
N ARG A 18 2.76 0.12 -9.21
CA ARG A 18 2.43 -1.30 -9.03
C ARG A 18 2.37 -1.61 -7.55
N TYR A 19 1.28 -2.25 -7.15
CA TYR A 19 1.05 -2.72 -5.80
C TYR A 19 1.18 -4.24 -5.79
N THR A 20 2.00 -4.77 -4.89
CA THR A 20 2.19 -6.21 -4.71
C THR A 20 1.89 -6.57 -3.27
N LEU A 21 0.88 -7.40 -3.06
CA LEU A 21 0.52 -7.93 -1.75
C LEU A 21 0.93 -9.39 -1.68
N THR A 22 1.71 -9.74 -0.67
CA THR A 22 2.13 -11.12 -0.37
C THR A 22 1.67 -11.51 1.03
N ALA A 23 1.94 -12.75 1.45
CA ALA A 23 1.59 -13.22 2.79
C ALA A 23 2.31 -12.46 3.93
N GLN A 24 3.51 -11.92 3.67
CA GLN A 24 4.37 -11.33 4.70
C GLN A 24 4.59 -9.83 4.54
N ARG A 25 4.49 -9.32 3.30
CA ARG A 25 4.86 -7.95 2.96
C ARG A 25 3.92 -7.34 1.94
N PHE A 26 3.82 -6.02 2.00
CA PHE A 26 3.13 -5.20 1.03
C PHE A 26 4.12 -4.22 0.40
N GLU A 27 4.23 -4.27 -0.92
CA GLU A 27 5.23 -3.54 -1.70
C GLU A 27 4.55 -2.56 -2.67
N ILE A 28 5.15 -1.38 -2.81
CA ILE A 28 4.75 -0.33 -3.73
C ILE A 28 5.95 0.04 -4.60
N GLU A 29 5.82 -0.18 -5.90
CA GLU A 29 6.76 0.30 -6.91
C GLU A 29 6.13 1.52 -7.59
N LYS A 30 6.80 2.69 -7.54
CA LYS A 30 6.30 3.92 -8.17
C LYS A 30 7.37 4.69 -8.93
N GLY A 31 7.00 5.24 -10.09
CA GLY A 31 7.77 6.24 -10.84
C GLY A 31 8.03 5.88 -12.31
N VAL A 32 8.07 6.91 -13.17
CA VAL A 32 8.11 6.79 -14.64
C VAL A 32 9.53 6.73 -15.19
N LEU A 33 10.42 7.61 -14.69
CA LEU A 33 11.82 7.74 -15.12
C LEU A 33 12.79 7.16 -14.09
N GLY A 34 12.48 7.31 -12.80
CA GLY A 34 13.15 6.65 -11.69
C GLY A 34 12.14 5.80 -10.94
N LYS A 35 12.51 4.57 -10.58
CA LYS A 35 11.66 3.66 -9.81
C LYS A 35 12.00 3.75 -8.33
N ARG A 36 10.99 3.99 -7.50
CA ARG A 36 11.08 3.91 -6.04
C ARG A 36 10.32 2.68 -5.58
N TYR A 37 10.98 1.87 -4.74
CA TYR A 37 10.40 0.70 -4.12
C TYR A 37 10.25 0.99 -2.63
N GLU A 38 9.02 0.85 -2.13
CA GLU A 38 8.69 0.94 -0.72
C GLU A 38 8.08 -0.40 -0.29
N SER A 39 8.50 -0.93 0.85
CA SER A 39 8.07 -2.26 1.32
C SER A 39 7.82 -2.22 2.82
N ILE A 40 6.70 -2.80 3.24
CA ILE A 40 6.31 -2.88 4.63
C ILE A 40 5.98 -4.31 5.02
N GLU A 41 6.54 -4.77 6.14
CA GLU A 41 6.20 -6.07 6.70
C GLU A 41 4.80 -6.01 7.33
N LEU A 42 3.91 -6.92 6.91
CA LEU A 42 2.51 -6.95 7.33
C LEU A 42 2.35 -7.18 8.84
N TRP A 43 3.27 -7.91 9.46
CA TRP A 43 3.24 -8.16 10.90
C TRP A 43 3.57 -6.90 11.73
N ARG A 44 4.29 -5.92 11.15
CA ARG A 44 4.61 -4.61 11.78
C ARG A 44 3.55 -3.54 11.57
N VAL A 45 2.64 -3.76 10.62
CA VAL A 45 1.53 -2.83 10.38
C VAL A 45 0.74 -2.72 11.67
N ARG A 46 0.53 -1.51 12.16
CA ARG A 46 -0.27 -1.16 13.34
C ARG A 46 -1.73 -0.95 12.98
N ASP A 47 -1.96 -0.18 11.93
CA ASP A 47 -3.30 0.20 11.50
C ASP A 47 -3.35 0.46 9.99
N VAL A 48 -4.55 0.31 9.42
CA VAL A 48 -4.85 0.60 8.02
C VAL A 48 -6.07 1.51 8.01
N VAL A 49 -5.97 2.64 7.32
CA VAL A 49 -7.04 3.65 7.23
C VAL A 49 -7.44 3.85 5.78
N LEU A 50 -8.74 3.86 5.52
CA LEU A 50 -9.32 4.19 4.21
C LEU A 50 -9.96 5.59 4.28
N GLU A 51 -9.45 6.50 3.45
CA GLU A 51 -10.00 7.85 3.27
C GLU A 51 -10.73 7.93 1.93
N GLN A 52 -12.03 8.26 1.99
CA GLN A 52 -12.89 8.42 0.82
C GLN A 52 -13.89 9.56 1.04
N GLY A 53 -13.79 10.60 0.22
CA GLY A 53 -14.84 11.61 0.10
C GLY A 53 -16.11 11.05 -0.55
N VAL A 54 -17.19 11.85 -0.55
CA VAL A 54 -18.49 11.43 -1.09
C VAL A 54 -18.41 11.04 -2.57
N LEU A 55 -17.81 11.88 -3.42
CA LEU A 55 -17.64 11.57 -4.85
C LEU A 55 -16.72 10.38 -5.10
N GLU A 56 -15.67 10.24 -4.29
CA GLU A 56 -14.72 9.12 -4.41
C GLU A 56 -15.42 7.80 -4.08
N ARG A 57 -16.27 7.78 -3.05
CA ARG A 57 -17.10 6.62 -2.69
C ARG A 57 -18.02 6.21 -3.83
N VAL A 58 -18.71 7.17 -4.46
CA VAL A 58 -19.58 6.90 -5.62
C VAL A 58 -18.79 6.32 -6.79
N ARG A 59 -17.54 6.78 -6.99
CA ARG A 59 -16.63 6.28 -8.05
C ARG A 59 -15.87 5.01 -7.65
N GLY A 60 -16.04 4.50 -6.43
CA GLY A 60 -15.27 3.37 -5.89
C GLY A 60 -13.77 3.65 -5.73
N VAL A 61 -13.36 4.91 -5.72
CA VAL A 61 -11.95 5.34 -5.59
C VAL A 61 -11.65 5.73 -4.15
N GLY A 62 -10.42 5.59 -3.70
CA GLY A 62 -10.02 6.01 -2.36
C GLY A 62 -8.52 6.03 -2.16
N ARG A 63 -8.10 6.53 -0.99
CA ARG A 63 -6.72 6.50 -0.53
C ARG A 63 -6.63 5.62 0.70
N ILE A 64 -5.63 4.75 0.73
CA ILE A 64 -5.37 3.85 1.86
C ILE A 64 -4.04 4.28 2.48
N THR A 65 -4.03 4.48 3.79
CA THR A 65 -2.82 4.78 4.56
C THR A 65 -2.54 3.63 5.50
N VAL A 66 -1.33 3.09 5.43
CA VAL A 66 -0.85 2.00 6.28
C VAL A 66 0.13 2.59 7.28
N PHE A 67 -0.13 2.40 8.57
CA PHE A 67 0.73 2.84 9.65
C PHE A 67 1.52 1.65 10.18
N SER A 68 2.83 1.81 10.35
CA SER A 68 3.75 0.81 10.89
C SER A 68 4.38 1.28 12.19
N SER A 69 4.83 0.33 13.01
CA SER A 69 5.69 0.59 14.16
C SER A 69 7.16 0.80 13.79
N ASP A 70 7.53 0.64 12.52
CA ASP A 70 8.89 0.86 12.04
C ASP A 70 9.29 2.33 12.19
N GLN A 71 10.54 2.57 12.60
CA GLN A 71 11.10 3.91 12.78
C GLN A 71 11.59 4.52 11.47
N VAL A 72 11.92 3.69 10.48
CA VAL A 72 12.48 4.16 9.20
C VAL A 72 11.37 4.54 8.22
N GLU A 73 10.32 3.72 8.12
CA GLU A 73 9.17 3.94 7.23
C GLU A 73 7.84 3.75 7.98
N PRO A 74 7.42 4.74 8.79
CA PRO A 74 6.26 4.59 9.66
C PRO A 74 4.91 4.67 8.93
N VAL A 75 4.88 5.24 7.72
CA VAL A 75 3.64 5.51 6.99
C VAL A 75 3.81 5.22 5.51
N LEU A 76 2.97 4.32 4.99
CA LEU A 76 2.91 3.98 3.58
C LEU A 76 1.56 4.42 3.00
N ARG A 77 1.60 5.23 1.95
CA ARG A 77 0.40 5.81 1.33
C ARG A 77 0.13 5.16 -0.04
N VAL A 78 -1.06 4.60 -0.18
CA VAL A 78 -1.59 3.95 -1.37
C VAL A 78 -2.69 4.84 -1.93
N GLY A 79 -2.54 5.36 -3.16
CA GLY A 79 -3.68 6.01 -3.81
C GLY A 79 -3.41 7.05 -4.89
N PRO A 80 -4.50 7.54 -5.53
CA PRO A 80 -5.86 7.00 -5.44
C PRO A 80 -5.98 5.64 -6.15
N VAL A 81 -6.60 4.65 -5.52
CA VAL A 81 -6.84 3.32 -6.08
C VAL A 81 -8.32 3.11 -6.36
N GLY A 82 -8.64 2.40 -7.45
CA GLY A 82 -10.00 1.90 -7.71
C GLY A 82 -10.33 0.70 -6.83
N ASP A 83 -11.62 0.45 -6.65
CA ASP A 83 -12.14 -0.57 -5.73
C ASP A 83 -11.51 -0.48 -4.32
N ALA A 84 -11.32 0.75 -3.83
CA ALA A 84 -10.52 1.01 -2.63
C ALA A 84 -11.08 0.33 -1.38
N ARG A 85 -12.38 0.05 -1.34
CA ARG A 85 -12.99 -0.69 -0.22
C ARG A 85 -12.52 -2.13 -0.19
N ASN A 86 -12.54 -2.83 -1.33
CA ASN A 86 -12.09 -4.21 -1.41
C ASN A 86 -10.58 -4.34 -1.17
N VAL A 87 -9.79 -3.41 -1.72
CA VAL A 87 -8.34 -3.34 -1.46
C VAL A 87 -8.07 -3.14 0.03
N PHE A 88 -8.81 -2.25 0.68
CA PHE A 88 -8.72 -2.03 2.12
C PHE A 88 -9.03 -3.30 2.92
N GLU A 89 -10.14 -3.99 2.64
CA GLU A 89 -10.50 -5.21 3.36
C GLU A 89 -9.49 -6.34 3.13
N THR A 90 -9.00 -6.49 1.89
CA THR A 90 -7.98 -7.48 1.55
C THR A 90 -6.70 -7.23 2.33
N LEU A 91 -6.22 -5.99 2.35
CA LEU A 91 -5.01 -5.61 3.08
C LEU A 91 -5.17 -5.83 4.59
N ARG A 92 -6.32 -5.44 5.15
CA ARG A 92 -6.64 -5.63 6.57
C ARG A 92 -6.66 -7.11 6.95
N ASN A 93 -7.24 -7.97 6.12
CA ASN A 93 -7.25 -9.41 6.33
C ASN A 93 -5.84 -10.00 6.25
N SER A 94 -5.04 -9.61 5.27
CA SER A 94 -3.64 -10.06 5.15
C SER A 94 -2.79 -9.64 6.36
N VAL A 95 -2.98 -8.43 6.88
CA VAL A 95 -2.33 -7.98 8.13
C VAL A 95 -2.74 -8.84 9.33
N ALA A 96 -4.02 -9.18 9.45
CA ALA A 96 -4.51 -10.03 10.53
C ALA A 96 -3.91 -11.45 10.48
N VAL A 97 -3.81 -12.03 9.27
CA VAL A 97 -3.16 -13.33 9.05
C VAL A 97 -1.68 -13.26 9.40
N ALA A 98 -0.93 -12.30 8.86
CA ALA A 98 0.50 -12.16 9.11
C ALA A 98 0.83 -11.98 10.60
N ARG A 99 0.00 -11.24 11.34
CA ARG A 99 0.14 -11.09 12.80
C ARG A 99 -0.13 -12.38 13.56
N LYS A 100 -1.13 -13.16 13.12
CA LYS A 100 -1.43 -14.47 13.72
C LYS A 100 -0.25 -15.42 13.53
N ASP A 101 0.30 -15.48 12.32
CA ASP A 101 1.44 -16.34 11.99
C ASP A 101 2.70 -15.91 12.77
N ALA A 102 2.96 -14.60 12.88
CA ALA A 102 4.05 -14.06 13.69
C ALA A 102 3.92 -14.37 15.18
N ARG A 103 2.69 -14.49 15.70
CA ARG A 103 2.45 -14.87 17.11
C ARG A 103 2.67 -16.36 17.37
N VAL A 104 2.51 -17.20 16.35
CA VAL A 104 2.69 -18.66 16.46
C VAL A 104 4.16 -19.07 16.34
N LEU A 105 5.02 -18.19 15.81
CA LEU A 105 6.47 -18.36 15.88
C LEU A 105 6.94 -18.24 17.36
N PRO A 106 7.58 -19.29 17.92
CA PRO A 106 8.15 -19.22 19.28
C PRO A 106 9.19 -18.10 19.36
N LEU A 107 9.22 -17.37 20.47
CA LEU A 107 10.14 -16.26 20.76
C LEU A 107 11.62 -16.69 20.94
N ASP A 108 12.00 -17.87 20.44
CA ASP A 108 13.25 -18.56 20.79
C ASP A 108 14.28 -18.57 19.65
N ALA A 109 13.99 -17.95 18.51
CA ALA A 109 14.90 -17.85 17.37
C ALA A 109 15.63 -16.49 17.32
N GLY A 110 16.28 -16.11 18.42
CA GLY A 110 17.32 -15.07 18.40
C GLY A 110 18.64 -15.65 17.85
N PRO A 111 19.43 -14.90 17.07
CA PRO A 111 20.70 -15.40 16.57
C PRO A 111 21.66 -15.64 17.74
N ARG A 112 22.29 -16.83 17.77
CA ARG A 112 23.50 -17.07 18.56
C ARG A 112 24.69 -16.40 17.90
#